data_AF-A0A376P5H1-F1
#
_entry.id   AF-A0A376P5H1-F1
#
_cell.length_a   1.000
_cell.length_b   1.000
_cell.length_c   1.000
_cell.angle_alpha   90.00
_cell.angle_beta   90.00
_cell.angle_gamma   90.00
#
_symmetry.space_group_name_H-M   'P 1'
#
loop_
_entity.id
_entity.type
_entity.pdbx_description
1 polymer ?
#
loop_
_entity_poly.entity_id
_entity_poly.type
_entity_poly.pdbx_seq_one_letter_code
_entity_poly.pdbx_strand_id
1 'polypeptide(L)' 'MINVQTVAVIGSGTMGAGIAEVVASHGHQVLLYDISAEALTRAIDGIHARLNSRVTRGKLTAETCERTLKRLIR' A
#
# COMPACT_ATOMS: atom_id res chain seq x y z
N MET A 1 -2.42 -9.36 -24.48
CA MET A 1 -1.64 -8.71 -23.40
C MET A 1 -2.64 -8.20 -22.36
N ILE A 2 -2.48 -8.55 -21.08
CA ILE A 2 -3.42 -8.15 -20.03
C ILE A 2 -2.96 -6.80 -19.48
N ASN A 3 -3.87 -5.82 -19.41
CA ASN A 3 -3.60 -4.49 -18.86
C ASN A 3 -4.40 -4.32 -17.56
N VAL A 4 -3.70 -4.30 -16.42
CA VAL A 4 -4.31 -4.09 -15.10
C VAL A 4 -3.88 -2.73 -14.58
N GLN A 5 -4.83 -1.80 -14.45
CA GLN A 5 -4.56 -0.45 -13.95
C GLN A 5 -4.85 -0.31 -12.45
N THR A 6 -5.99 -0.87 -12.01
CA THR A 6 -6.47 -0.78 -10.63
C THR A 6 -6.72 -2.18 -10.09
N VAL A 7 -6.31 -2.42 -8.85
CA VAL A 7 -6.46 -3.70 -8.15
C VAL A 7 -7.24 -3.48 -6.86
N ALA A 8 -8.27 -4.29 -6.62
CA ALA A 8 -8.97 -4.29 -5.35
C ALA A 8 -8.37 -5.36 -4.43
N VAL A 9 -8.09 -4.99 -3.19
CA VAL A 9 -7.64 -5.89 -2.12
C VAL A 9 -8.71 -5.89 -1.04
N ILE A 10 -9.35 -7.06 -0.85
CA ILE A 10 -10.42 -7.25 0.13
C ILE A 10 -9.83 -7.85 1.40
N GLY A 11 -9.88 -7.07 2.48
CA GLY A 11 -9.26 -7.37 3.77
C GLY A 11 -7.96 -6.59 3.98
N SER A 12 -7.81 -6.02 5.17
CA SER A 12 -6.70 -5.15 5.56
C SER A 12 -5.77 -5.75 6.63
N GLY A 13 -5.91 -7.05 6.91
CA GLY A 13 -4.98 -7.80 7.77
C GLY A 13 -3.56 -7.91 7.17
N THR A 14 -2.68 -8.67 7.82
CA THR A 14 -1.25 -8.77 7.45
C THR A 14 -1.03 -9.06 5.96
N MET A 15 -1.76 -10.04 5.41
CA MET A 15 -1.65 -10.40 3.99
C MET A 15 -2.20 -9.31 3.07
N GLY A 16 -3.38 -8.76 3.38
CA GLY A 16 -4.00 -7.70 2.57
C GLY A 16 -3.15 -6.44 2.50
N ALA A 17 -2.61 -5.99 3.64
CA ALA A 17 -1.69 -4.86 3.68
C ALA A 17 -0.39 -5.12 2.90
N GLY A 18 0.15 -6.35 2.96
CA GLY A 18 1.33 -6.74 2.20
C GLY A 18 1.09 -6.77 0.69
N ILE A 19 -0.05 -7.35 0.26
CA ILE A 19 -0.45 -7.38 -1.15
C ILE A 19 -0.64 -5.94 -1.66
N ALA A 20 -1.35 -5.10 -0.90
CA ALA A 20 -1.56 -3.70 -1.26
C ALA A 20 -0.24 -2.93 -1.41
N GLU A 21 0.72 -3.11 -0.49
CA GLU A 21 2.05 -2.51 -0.57
C GLU A 21 2.81 -2.94 -1.85
N VAL A 22 2.83 -4.24 -2.15
CA VAL A 22 3.50 -4.76 -3.35
C VAL A 22 2.85 -4.22 -4.62
N VAL A 23 1.53 -4.27 -4.74
CA VAL A 23 0.83 -3.82 -5.95
C VAL A 23 1.01 -2.31 -6.15
N ALA A 24 0.91 -1.51 -5.09
CA ALA A 24 1.09 -0.06 -5.16
C ALA A 24 2.54 0.33 -5.52
N SER A 25 3.53 -0.38 -4.99
CA SER A 25 4.95 -0.13 -5.31
C SER A 25 5.28 -0.43 -6.77
N HIS A 26 4.54 -1.34 -7.42
CA HIS A 26 4.72 -1.69 -8.83
C HIS A 26 3.94 -0.79 -9.80
N GLY A 27 3.28 0.26 -9.31
CA GLY A 27 2.69 1.27 -10.19
C GLY A 27 1.18 1.29 -10.26
N HIS A 28 0.50 0.31 -9.69
CA HIS A 28 -0.95 0.16 -9.81
C HIS A 28 -1.69 0.93 -8.72
N GLN A 29 -2.90 1.41 -9.04
CA GLN A 29 -3.81 1.91 -8.00
C GLN A 29 -4.38 0.72 -7.22
N VAL A 30 -4.53 0.88 -5.91
CA VAL A 30 -5.06 -0.16 -5.03
C VAL A 30 -6.25 0.37 -4.27
N LEU A 31 -7.41 -0.28 -4.44
CA LEU A 31 -8.58 -0.10 -3.59
C LEU A 31 -8.46 -1.09 -2.42
N LEU A 32 -8.13 -0.60 -1.23
CA LEU A 32 -8.05 -1.43 -0.02
C LEU A 32 -9.39 -1.32 0.72
N TYR A 33 -10.13 -2.42 0.77
CA TYR A 33 -11.43 -2.47 1.42
C TYR A 33 -11.40 -3.36 2.65
N ASP A 34 -12.05 -2.91 3.73
CA ASP A 34 -12.32 -3.70 4.92
C ASP A 34 -13.66 -3.25 5.52
N ILE A 35 -14.31 -4.14 6.26
CA ILE A 35 -15.54 -3.79 7.01
C ILE A 35 -15.25 -2.84 8.17
N SER A 36 -14.01 -2.81 8.66
CA SER A 36 -13.57 -1.94 9.76
C SER A 36 -12.71 -0.79 9.26
N ALA A 37 -13.19 0.45 9.40
CA ALA A 37 -12.42 1.66 9.11
C ALA A 37 -11.15 1.79 9.97
N GLU A 38 -11.19 1.26 11.20
CA GLU A 38 -10.02 1.20 12.08
C GLU A 38 -8.97 0.23 11.54
N ALA A 39 -9.39 -0.92 10.99
CA ALA A 39 -8.49 -1.89 10.39
C ALA A 39 -7.80 -1.29 9.15
N LEU A 40 -8.54 -0.57 8.30
CA LEU A 40 -7.96 0.18 7.18
C LEU A 40 -6.92 1.19 7.62
N THR A 41 -7.22 1.98 8.67
CA THR A 41 -6.30 2.98 9.21
C THR A 41 -5.02 2.30 9.72
N ARG A 42 -5.15 1.25 10.54
CA ARG A 42 -4.00 0.46 11.03
C ARG A 42 -3.16 -0.13 9.90
N ALA A 43 -3.79 -0.62 8.83
CA ALA A 43 -3.11 -1.19 7.68
C ALA A 43 -2.29 -0.13 6.94
N ILE A 44 -2.90 1.03 6.65
CA ILE A 44 -2.23 2.16 5.97
C ILE A 44 -1.08 2.69 6.82
N ASP A 45 -1.30 2.91 8.12
CA ASP A 45 -0.25 3.37 9.04
C ASP A 45 0.91 2.38 9.11
N GLY A 46 0.59 1.08 9.14
CA GLY A 46 1.58 0.01 9.09
C GLY A 46 2.40 0.01 7.79
N ILE A 47 1.76 0.22 6.64
CA ILE A 47 2.45 0.35 5.35
C ILE A 47 3.34 1.60 5.36
N HIS A 48 2.82 2.73 5.82
CA HIS A 48 3.55 4.00 5.93
C HIS A 48 4.80 3.87 6.79
N ALA A 49 4.69 3.26 7.98
CA ALA A 49 5.82 3.04 8.87
C ALA A 49 6.90 2.14 8.24
N ARG A 50 6.50 1.05 7.55
CA ARG A 50 7.43 0.16 6.87
C ARG A 50 8.18 0.84 5.72
N LEU A 51 7.47 1.60 4.89
CA LEU A 51 8.07 2.31 3.77
C LEU A 51 9.03 3.40 4.25
N ASN A 52 8.65 4.19 5.26
CA ASN A 52 9.54 5.18 5.86
C ASN A 52 10.78 4.53 6.48
N SER A 53 10.63 3.38 7.15
CA SER A 53 11.79 2.62 7.65
C SER A 53 12.73 2.15 6.53
N ARG A 54 12.22 1.88 5.32
CA ARG A 54 13.09 1.59 4.17
C ARG A 54 13.79 2.86 3.65
N VAL A 55 13.12 4.01 3.69
CA VAL A 55 13.71 5.31 3.34
C VAL A 55 14.85 5.67 4.30
N THR A 56 14.63 5.58 5.61
CA THR A 56 15.66 5.91 6.62
C THR A 56 16.88 4.98 6.52
N ARG A 57 16.69 3.74 6.07
CA ARG A 57 17.77 2.77 5.80
C ARG A 57 18.41 2.92 4.41
N GLY A 58 18.02 3.91 3.61
CA GLY A 58 18.55 4.14 2.26
C GLY A 58 18.14 3.09 1.23
N LYS A 59 17.13 2.25 1.52
CA LYS A 59 16.64 1.18 0.62
C LYS A 59 15.51 1.63 -0.31
N LEU A 60 14.98 2.84 -0.10
CA LEU A 60 13.88 3.42 -0.87
C LEU A 60 14.06 4.93 -0.92
N THR A 61 13.69 5.59 -2.02
CA THR A 61 13.68 7.06 -2.08
C THR A 61 12.41 7.61 -1.41
N ALA A 62 12.50 8.80 -0.83
CA ALA A 62 11.34 9.49 -0.26
C ALA A 62 10.23 9.70 -1.31
N GLU A 63 10.61 10.02 -2.55
CA GLU A 63 9.68 10.16 -3.66
C GLU A 63 8.92 8.85 -3.98
N THR A 64 9.62 7.71 -4.03
CA THR A 64 8.97 6.42 -4.30
C THR A 64 8.05 6.02 -3.15
N CYS A 65 8.43 6.33 -1.91
CA CYS A 65 7.58 6.14 -0.73
C CYS A 65 6.25 6.92 -0.89
N GLU A 66 6.34 8.22 -1.10
CA GLU A 66 5.20 9.13 -1.31
C GLU A 66 4.29 8.65 -2.45
N ARG A 67 4.88 8.27 -3.59
CA ARG A 67 4.14 7.75 -4.75
C ARG A 67 3.43 6.44 -4.48
N THR A 68 4.04 5.56 -3.68
CA THR A 68 3.43 4.28 -3.31
C THR A 68 2.21 4.52 -2.42
N LEU A 69 2.33 5.42 -1.44
CA LEU A 69 1.23 5.75 -0.53
C LEU A 69 0.05 6.41 -1.24
N LYS A 70 0.32 7.31 -2.20
CA LYS A 70 -0.73 7.97 -3.01
C LYS A 70 -1.55 7.01 -3.87
N ARG A 71 -1.07 5.78 -4.11
CA ARG A 71 -1.78 4.76 -4.87
C ARG A 71 -2.72 3.92 -4.01
N LEU A 72 -2.63 4.01 -2.68
CA LEU A 72 -3.53 3.32 -1.75
C LEU A 72 -4.78 4.17 -1.53
N ILE A 73 -5.90 3.69 -2.03
CA ILE A 73 -7.22 4.30 -1.91
C ILE A 73 -8.04 3.43 -0.95
N ARG A 74 -8.75 4.07 -0.01
CA ARG A 74 -9.56 3.41 1.03
C ARG A 74 -11.05 3.62 0.78
#